data_AF-A0A956DFR3-F1
#
_entry.id   AF-A0A956DFR3-F1
#
_cell.length_a   1.000
_cell.length_b   1.000
_cell.length_c   1.000
_cell.angle_alpha   90.00
_cell.angle_beta   90.00
_cell.angle_gamma   90.00
#
_symmetry.space_group_name_H-M   'P 1'
#
loop_
_entity.id
_entity.type
_entity.pdbx_description
1 polymer ?
#
loop_
_entity_poly.entity_id
_entity_poly.type
_entity_poly.pdbx_seq_one_letter_code
_entity_poly.pdbx_strand_id
1 'polypeptide(L)'
;VLLYESLTGMLPFSADNYNALIAKILTQRPAPVGKVRPTISPLLEAVVMKALAFEPDGRFRDAREMRASLLAAKDVPSREVKLGVDAVVERGKSQIAELGMTDEHTTVMAGPVRFGGEDATEISDAFTLADLPSITDKDGSG
;
A
#
# COMPACT_ATOMS: atom_id res chain seq x y z
N VAL A 1 8.43 -2.97 -15.47
CA VAL A 1 7.47 -1.84 -15.29
C VAL A 1 6.09 -2.36 -14.94
N LEU A 2 5.43 -3.13 -15.81
CA LEU A 2 4.08 -3.67 -15.55
C LEU A 2 3.95 -4.37 -14.18
N LEU A 3 4.89 -5.24 -13.83
CA LEU A 3 4.85 -5.93 -12.53
C LEU A 3 4.88 -4.95 -11.34
N TYR A 4 5.61 -3.85 -11.45
CA TYR A 4 5.65 -2.82 -10.39
C TYR A 4 4.27 -2.18 -10.25
N GLU A 5 3.70 -1.73 -11.36
CA GLU A 5 2.37 -1.10 -11.41
C GLU A 5 1.26 -2.05 -10.96
N SER A 6 1.29 -3.33 -11.35
CA SER A 6 0.31 -4.31 -10.88
C SER A 6 0.36 -4.54 -9.36
N LEU A 7 1.52 -4.30 -8.73
CA LEU A 7 1.69 -4.50 -7.29
C LEU A 7 1.42 -3.23 -6.47
N THR A 8 1.63 -2.05 -7.06
CA THR A 8 1.54 -0.74 -6.37
C THR A 8 0.35 0.09 -6.80
N GLY A 9 -0.27 -0.21 -7.94
CA GLY A 9 -1.24 0.65 -8.63
C GLY A 9 -0.63 1.91 -9.24
N MET A 10 0.71 2.06 -9.24
CA MET A 10 1.40 3.27 -9.66
C MET A 10 2.58 2.97 -10.57
N LEU A 11 2.87 3.88 -11.49
CA LEU A 11 4.07 3.79 -12.32
C LEU A 11 5.34 4.05 -11.50
N PRO A 12 6.45 3.35 -11.80
CA PRO A 12 7.73 3.58 -11.14
C PRO A 12 8.30 4.98 -11.42
N PHE A 13 7.95 5.57 -12.56
CA PHE A 13 8.31 6.94 -12.93
C PHE A 13 7.10 7.61 -13.59
N SER A 14 6.83 8.85 -13.21
CA SER A 14 5.78 9.68 -13.81
C SER A 14 6.24 11.13 -13.87
N ALA A 15 5.88 11.84 -14.94
CA ALA A 15 6.18 13.25 -15.16
C ALA A 15 5.21 13.89 -16.15
N ASP A 16 5.09 15.21 -16.10
CA ASP A 16 4.12 15.99 -16.89
C ASP A 16 4.46 16.08 -18.38
N ASN A 17 5.71 15.76 -18.76
CA ASN A 17 6.15 15.77 -20.14
C ASN A 17 7.26 14.73 -20.39
N TYR A 18 7.49 14.42 -21.67
CA TYR A 18 8.42 13.39 -22.11
C TYR A 18 9.87 13.66 -21.67
N ASN A 19 10.34 14.91 -21.81
CA ASN A 19 11.72 15.27 -21.44
C ASN A 19 11.97 15.08 -19.94
N ALA A 20 11.01 15.48 -19.10
CA ALA A 20 11.07 15.27 -17.66
C ALA A 20 11.01 13.79 -17.28
N LEU A 21 10.23 12.97 -18.00
CA LEU A 21 10.18 11.52 -17.79
C LEU A 21 11.53 10.86 -18.10
N ILE A 22 12.14 11.17 -19.25
CA ILE A 22 13.46 10.66 -19.62
C ILE A 22 14.51 11.09 -18.59
N ALA A 23 14.51 12.36 -18.18
CA ALA A 23 15.41 12.83 -17.13
C ALA A 23 15.25 12.02 -15.82
N LYS A 24 14.02 11.74 -15.39
CA LYS A 24 13.77 10.89 -14.20
C LYS A 24 14.26 9.46 -14.38
N ILE A 25 14.02 8.84 -15.54
CA ILE A 25 14.49 7.48 -15.82
C ILE A 25 16.02 7.40 -15.75
N LEU A 26 16.72 8.43 -16.23
CA LEU A 26 18.18 8.47 -16.26
C LEU A 26 18.81 8.82 -14.91
N THR A 27 18.17 9.67 -14.11
CA THR A 27 18.78 10.27 -12.90
C THR A 27 18.23 9.73 -11.58
N GLN A 28 17.01 9.20 -11.59
CA GLN A 28 16.33 8.75 -10.38
C GLN A 28 16.22 7.23 -10.37
N ARG A 29 16.08 6.67 -9.16
CA ARG A 29 15.77 5.26 -8.96
C ARG A 29 14.31 5.13 -8.53
N PRO A 30 13.61 4.08 -8.98
CA PRO A 30 12.20 3.90 -8.66
C PRO A 30 12.05 3.70 -7.15
N ALA A 31 10.95 4.19 -6.59
CA ALA A 31 10.65 3.99 -5.18
C ALA A 31 10.55 2.48 -4.89
N PRO A 32 11.19 1.97 -3.82
CA PRO A 32 11.05 0.57 -3.44
C PRO A 32 9.58 0.18 -3.22
N VAL A 33 9.18 -1.01 -3.67
CA VAL A 33 7.78 -1.46 -3.61
C VAL A 33 7.29 -1.49 -2.17
N GLY A 34 8.14 -1.84 -1.21
CA GLY A 34 7.80 -1.88 0.22
C GLY A 34 7.49 -0.50 0.81
N LYS A 35 7.99 0.60 0.21
CA LYS A 35 7.61 1.96 0.63
C LYS A 35 6.18 2.31 0.20
N VAL A 36 5.73 1.77 -0.92
CA VAL A 36 4.38 2.02 -1.46
C VAL A 36 3.38 1.03 -0.87
N ARG A 37 3.78 -0.24 -0.74
CA ARG A 37 2.97 -1.33 -0.18
C ARG A 37 3.75 -2.06 0.93
N PRO A 38 3.66 -1.60 2.19
CA PRO A 38 4.44 -2.15 3.31
C PRO A 38 4.18 -3.63 3.63
N THR A 39 3.04 -4.17 3.19
CA THR A 39 2.65 -5.57 3.40
C THR A 39 3.32 -6.54 2.42
N ILE A 40 4.06 -6.06 1.41
CA ILE A 40 4.66 -6.95 0.42
C ILE A 40 5.80 -7.80 1.02
N SER A 41 5.94 -9.03 0.51
CA SER A 41 7.09 -9.87 0.82
C SER A 41 8.40 -9.22 0.35
N PRO A 42 9.46 -9.15 1.20
CA PRO A 42 10.75 -8.60 0.82
C PRO A 42 11.38 -9.31 -0.38
N LEU A 43 11.13 -10.61 -0.54
CA LEU A 43 11.68 -11.40 -1.64
C LEU A 43 11.01 -11.02 -2.96
N LEU A 44 9.70 -10.76 -2.94
CA LEU A 44 8.97 -10.26 -4.09
C LEU A 44 9.42 -8.84 -4.47
N GLU A 45 9.64 -7.96 -3.48
CA GLU A 45 10.22 -6.64 -3.71
C GLU A 45 11.59 -6.73 -4.39
N ALA A 46 12.48 -7.59 -3.91
CA ALA A 46 13.81 -7.77 -4.50
C ALA A 46 13.74 -8.18 -5.98
N VAL A 47 12.79 -9.06 -6.34
CA VAL A 47 12.57 -9.48 -7.73
C VAL A 47 12.12 -8.30 -8.59
N VAL A 48 11.17 -7.49 -8.12
CA VAL A 48 10.68 -6.32 -8.85
C VAL A 48 11.80 -5.29 -9.03
N MET A 49 12.56 -5.01 -7.98
CA MET A 49 13.64 -4.03 -8.02
C MET A 49 14.79 -4.48 -8.93
N LYS A 50 15.13 -5.77 -8.96
CA LYS A 50 16.08 -6.34 -9.93
C LYS A 50 15.57 -6.19 -11.37
N ALA A 51 14.30 -6.46 -11.62
CA ALA A 51 13.71 -6.28 -12.96
C ALA A 51 13.68 -4.80 -13.42
N LEU A 52 13.68 -3.85 -12.48
CA LEU A 52 13.73 -2.41 -12.73
C LEU A 52 15.15 -1.83 -12.68
N ALA A 53 16.19 -2.66 -12.58
CA ALA A 53 17.56 -2.18 -12.59
C ALA A 53 17.85 -1.37 -13.87
N PHE A 54 18.55 -0.25 -13.69
CA PHE A 54 18.89 0.67 -14.77
C PHE A 54 19.89 0.04 -15.74
N GLU A 55 20.94 -0.59 -15.19
CA GLU A 55 21.93 -1.30 -15.98
C GLU A 55 21.38 -2.64 -16.48
N PRO A 56 21.61 -3.02 -17.75
CA PRO A 56 21.23 -4.32 -18.29
C PRO A 56 21.75 -5.50 -17.47
N ASP A 57 23.00 -5.43 -17.01
CA ASP A 57 23.64 -6.50 -16.24
C ASP A 57 23.06 -6.64 -14.82
N GLY A 58 22.35 -5.62 -14.35
CA GLY A 58 21.60 -5.68 -13.09
C GLY A 58 20.24 -6.37 -13.20
N ARG A 59 19.78 -6.70 -14.41
CA ARG A 59 18.48 -7.33 -14.66
C ARG A 59 18.59 -8.85 -14.72
N PHE A 60 17.45 -9.51 -14.86
CA PHE A 60 17.41 -10.93 -15.19
C PHE A 60 17.94 -11.14 -16.62
N ARG A 61 18.79 -12.15 -16.79
CA ARG A 61 19.37 -12.50 -18.09
C ARG A 61 18.28 -12.88 -19.10
N ASP A 62 17.26 -13.57 -18.62
CA ASP A 62 16.14 -14.04 -19.42
C ASP A 62 14.86 -14.16 -18.59
N ALA A 63 13.72 -14.30 -19.28
CA ALA A 63 12.42 -14.44 -18.63
C ALA A 63 12.29 -15.72 -17.78
N ARG A 64 13.08 -16.77 -18.07
CA ARG A 64 13.08 -18.02 -17.30
C ARG A 64 13.71 -17.81 -15.93
N GLU A 65 14.81 -17.06 -15.85
CA GLU A 65 15.42 -16.65 -14.59
C GLU A 65 14.43 -15.83 -13.75
N MET A 66 13.78 -14.83 -14.35
CA MET A 66 12.78 -14.01 -13.66
C MET A 66 11.62 -14.86 -13.13
N ARG A 67 11.11 -15.81 -13.94
CA ARG A 67 10.05 -16.74 -13.51
C ARG A 67 10.49 -17.59 -12.33
N ALA A 68 11.71 -18.12 -12.34
CA ALA A 68 12.23 -18.93 -11.23
C ALA A 68 12.28 -18.11 -9.93
N SER A 69 12.75 -16.86 -10.00
CA SER A 69 12.78 -15.97 -8.82
C SER A 69 11.38 -15.59 -8.33
N LEU A 70 10.41 -15.39 -9.23
CA LEU A 70 9.02 -15.14 -8.85
C LEU A 70 8.39 -16.35 -8.14
N LEU A 71 8.66 -17.56 -8.62
CA LEU A 71 8.17 -18.79 -7.97
C LEU A 71 8.78 -18.96 -6.58
N ALA A 72 10.07 -18.71 -6.42
CA ALA A 72 10.72 -18.74 -5.12
C ALA A 72 10.16 -17.68 -4.15
N ALA A 73 9.73 -16.52 -4.66
CA ALA A 73 9.13 -15.46 -3.86
C ALA A 73 7.68 -15.73 -3.45
N LYS A 74 6.97 -16.61 -4.16
CA LYS A 74 5.55 -16.93 -3.90
C LYS A 74 5.32 -17.52 -2.51
N ASP A 75 6.24 -18.37 -2.06
CA ASP A 75 6.08 -19.14 -0.83
C ASP A 75 6.56 -18.38 0.42
N VAL A 76 7.12 -17.17 0.25
CA VAL A 76 7.54 -16.32 1.37
C VAL A 76 6.37 -15.43 1.79
N PRO A 77 5.87 -15.56 3.04
CA PRO A 77 4.71 -14.80 3.48
C PRO A 77 4.97 -13.30 3.46
N SER A 78 3.93 -12.57 3.08
CA SER A 78 3.82 -11.11 3.17
C SER A 78 4.19 -10.62 4.57
N ARG A 79 4.86 -9.46 4.65
CA ARG A 79 5.31 -8.91 5.95
C ARG A 79 4.09 -8.52 6.78
N GLU A 80 3.99 -9.03 7.99
CA GLU A 80 2.98 -8.61 8.96
C GLU A 80 3.32 -7.19 9.43
N VAL A 81 2.51 -6.21 9.04
CA VAL A 81 2.69 -4.82 9.43
C VAL A 81 2.03 -4.63 10.80
N LYS A 82 2.83 -4.71 11.87
CA LYS A 82 2.43 -4.11 13.14
C LYS A 82 2.50 -2.60 12.95
N LEU A 83 1.40 -1.95 12.59
CA LEU A 83 1.28 -0.50 12.74
C LEU A 83 1.54 -0.22 14.22
N GLY A 84 2.66 0.42 14.51
CA GLY A 84 3.08 0.77 15.86
C GLY A 84 2.20 1.86 16.46
N VAL A 85 0.90 1.59 16.61
CA VAL A 85 -0.02 2.42 17.39
C VAL A 85 0.55 2.57 18.80
N ASP A 86 1.10 1.49 19.37
CA ASP A 86 1.75 1.49 20.68
C ASP A 86 2.96 2.46 20.75
N ALA A 87 3.78 2.53 19.70
CA ALA A 87 4.95 3.41 19.66
C ALA A 87 4.58 4.89 19.50
N VAL A 88 3.50 5.19 18.76
CA VAL A 88 2.97 6.56 18.64
C VAL A 88 2.31 7.00 19.96
N VAL A 89 1.61 6.08 20.64
CA VAL A 89 0.98 6.33 21.95
C VAL A 89 2.03 6.58 23.03
N GLU A 90 3.09 5.78 23.12
CA GLU A 90 4.15 5.99 24.11
C GLU A 90 4.92 7.29 23.88
N ARG A 91 5.19 7.65 22.61
CA ARG A 91 5.81 8.94 22.27
C ARG A 91 4.93 10.13 22.65
N GLY A 92 3.62 10.01 22.47
CA GLY A 92 2.65 11.01 22.91
C GLY A 92 2.61 11.17 24.43
N LYS A 93 2.68 10.06 25.19
CA LYS A 93 2.71 10.06 26.66
C LYS A 93 3.99 10.69 27.24
N SER A 94 5.14 10.50 26.60
CA SER A 94 6.38 11.13 27.08
C SER A 94 6.40 12.65 26.85
N GLN A 95 5.79 13.13 25.77
CA GLN A 95 5.79 14.55 25.40
C GLN A 95 4.87 15.40 26.29
N ILE A 96 3.75 14.84 26.76
CA ILE A 96 2.88 15.48 27.76
C ILE A 96 3.50 15.52 29.16
N ALA A 97 4.35 14.54 29.51
CA ALA A 97 5.04 14.51 30.79
C ALA A 97 6.20 15.53 30.85
N GLU A 98 6.87 15.78 29.73
CA GLU A 98 8.02 16.68 29.62
C GLU A 98 7.62 18.18 29.59
N LEU A 99 6.40 18.50 29.16
CA LEU A 99 5.89 19.89 29.10
C LEU A 99 5.46 20.47 30.46
N GLY A 100 5.57 19.73 31.56
CA GLY A 100 5.42 20.27 32.92
C GLY A 100 4.11 21.02 33.17
N MET A 101 3.03 20.74 32.42
CA MET A 101 1.71 21.30 32.66
C MET A 101 0.93 20.43 33.64
N THR A 102 1.39 20.39 34.89
CA THR A 102 0.55 20.04 36.04
C THR A 102 0.23 21.32 36.78
N ASP A 103 -0.56 22.20 36.15
CA ASP A 103 -1.20 23.30 36.87
C ASP A 103 -2.69 23.01 36.96
N GLU A 104 -3.21 23.21 38.15
CA GLU A 104 -4.46 22.70 38.71
C GLU A 104 -5.70 23.35 38.09
N HIS A 105 -5.52 24.12 37.01
CA HIS A 105 -6.55 24.91 36.35
C HIS A 105 -6.72 24.61 34.84
N THR A 106 -5.98 23.67 34.26
CA THR A 106 -6.30 23.18 32.92
C THR A 106 -7.32 22.06 33.02
N THR A 107 -8.59 22.39 32.79
CA THR A 107 -9.61 21.37 32.51
C THR A 107 -9.20 20.65 31.24
N VAL A 108 -8.63 19.46 31.39
CA VAL A 108 -8.51 18.49 30.31
C VAL A 108 -9.94 18.18 29.87
N MET A 109 -10.31 18.58 28.66
CA MET A 109 -11.54 18.12 28.03
C MET A 109 -11.38 16.64 27.65
N ALA A 110 -11.28 15.78 28.66
CA ALA A 110 -11.44 14.34 28.59
C ALA A 110 -12.93 14.02 28.78
N GLY A 111 -13.75 14.54 27.87
CA GLY A 111 -15.08 14.01 27.60
C GLY A 111 -15.03 13.25 26.27
N PRO A 112 -15.89 12.24 26.04
CA PRO A 112 -16.04 11.68 24.71
C PRO A 112 -16.37 12.84 23.75
N VAL A 113 -15.59 12.97 22.68
CA VAL A 113 -15.81 13.95 21.63
C VAL A 113 -17.24 13.75 21.11
N ARG A 114 -18.16 14.64 21.50
CA ARG A 114 -19.50 14.69 20.93
C ARG A 114 -19.36 15.31 19.56
N PHE A 115 -19.29 14.48 18.53
CA PHE A 115 -19.67 14.91 17.19
C PHE A 115 -21.16 15.20 17.23
N GLY A 116 -21.53 16.48 17.36
CA GLY A 116 -22.89 16.95 17.13
C GLY A 116 -23.21 16.71 15.66
N GLY A 117 -24.20 15.85 15.41
CA GLY A 117 -24.56 15.41 14.09
C GLY A 117 -25.47 16.38 13.34
N GLU A 118 -25.38 16.29 12.02
CA GLU A 118 -26.53 16.42 11.13
C GLU A 118 -26.49 15.18 10.21
N ASP A 119 -27.33 14.21 10.58
CA ASP A 119 -27.92 13.12 9.81
C ASP A 119 -27.04 12.18 8.97
N ALA A 120 -26.61 11.10 9.62
CA ALA A 120 -26.13 9.86 9.01
C ALA A 120 -27.27 8.90 8.62
N THR A 121 -28.35 9.39 8.00
CA THR A 121 -29.50 8.54 7.63
C THR A 121 -30.03 8.85 6.22
N GLU A 122 -29.19 8.80 5.19
CA GLU A 122 -29.61 8.57 3.81
C GLU A 122 -28.41 8.32 2.90
N ILE A 123 -27.84 7.12 2.96
CA ILE A 123 -27.27 6.51 1.76
C ILE A 123 -27.85 5.11 1.68
N SER A 124 -28.94 5.05 0.93
CA SER A 124 -29.69 3.83 0.59
C SER A 124 -28.77 2.74 0.07
N ASP A 125 -28.91 1.54 0.64
CA ASP A 125 -28.92 0.23 -0.01
C ASP A 125 -28.26 0.13 -1.40
N ALA A 126 -26.93 0.16 -1.44
CA ALA A 126 -26.20 -0.12 -2.67
C ALA A 126 -25.54 -1.52 -2.61
N PHE A 127 -26.34 -2.51 -3.04
CA PHE A 127 -25.96 -3.80 -3.61
C PHE A 127 -25.33 -4.85 -2.67
N THR A 128 -26.14 -5.80 -2.20
CA THR A 128 -25.66 -7.00 -1.50
C THR A 128 -25.51 -8.17 -2.46
N LEU A 129 -24.65 -9.14 -2.12
CA LEU A 129 -24.40 -10.35 -2.93
C LEU A 129 -25.65 -11.23 -3.17
N ALA A 130 -26.78 -10.91 -2.55
CA ALA A 130 -28.08 -11.55 -2.76
C ALA A 130 -28.89 -10.96 -3.93
N ASP A 131 -28.52 -9.76 -4.43
CA ASP A 131 -29.16 -9.08 -5.57
C ASP A 131 -28.60 -9.50 -6.94
N LEU A 132 -27.55 -10.34 -6.97
CA LEU A 132 -27.08 -10.92 -8.22
C LEU A 132 -28.06 -12.01 -8.70
N PRO A 133 -28.54 -11.94 -9.95
CA PRO A 133 -29.29 -13.06 -10.51
C PRO A 133 -28.39 -14.30 -10.50
N SER A 134 -28.90 -15.38 -9.91
CA SER A 134 -28.25 -16.69 -9.94
C SER A 134 -28.07 -17.09 -11.40
N ILE A 135 -26.83 -17.04 -11.89
CA ILE A 135 -26.46 -17.67 -13.15
C ILE A 135 -26.57 -19.17 -12.88
N THR A 136 -27.76 -19.68 -13.09
CA THR A 136 -28.02 -21.11 -13.25
C THR A 136 -27.85 -21.38 -14.73
N ASP A 137 -26.85 -22.19 -15.03
CA ASP A 137 -26.64 -22.80 -16.32
C ASP A 137 -27.95 -23.37 -16.85
N LYS A 138 -28.32 -22.94 -18.06
CA LYS A 138 -29.28 -23.68 -18.86
C LYS A 138 -28.56 -24.17 -20.09
N ASP A 139 -27.96 -25.34 -19.92
CA ASP A 139 -27.72 -26.27 -21.02
C ASP A 139 -29.01 -26.46 -21.83
N GLY A 140 -28.85 -26.55 -23.15
CA GLY A 140 -29.78 -27.32 -23.97
C GLY A 140 -30.24 -26.69 -25.28
N SER A 141 -29.54 -27.09 -26.35
CA SER A 141 -30.10 -27.70 -27.56
C SER A 141 -31.10 -26.90 -28.42
N GLY A 142 -30.71 -26.73 -29.68
CA GLY A 142 -31.56 -26.34 -30.81
C GLY A 142 -30.76 -26.32 -32.10
#